data_AF-C2G5Q4-F1
#
_entry.id   AF-C2G5Q4-F1
#
_cell.length_a   1.000
_cell.length_b   1.000
_cell.length_c   1.000
_cell.angle_alpha   90.00
_cell.angle_beta   90.00
_cell.angle_gamma   90.00
#
_symmetry.space_group_name_H-M   'P 1'
#
loop_
_entity.id
_entity.type
_entity.pdbx_description
1 polymer ?
#
loop_
_entity_poly.entity_id
_entity_poly.type
_entity_poly.pdbx_seq_one_letter_code
_entity_poly.pdbx_strand_id
1 'polypeptide(L)'
;MLKQTLLGNNCIITSGTGSGKTESFLLPLFAQLSKELSNWQAPNPKSTSINNWWCDNGGLSAREIVNTSNFTLSNAVRQRNHETRKAGVRALILYPMNALVEDQMSRLRKALDSDDTRNWLSENTDGNAIYFGRYNGSSPVAGEMKKVKDDGAFAINTRKVNQLKEQLQQIETDSNRVAEYIQKTGKIGSEAKDLKSFFQRLDGAEMRSRFDMQVAPPDIMITNYSMLSIMLMRDIDKGIFDETKQWLEESENNIFHLIIDELHLYRGTQGTEVAYLLKLVLNRLGLNPNHPQLRILASSASLEAKEETKEGKESKQFLKDFFGTEKPFKIIEGKNNKITAFPENGRKLPVNPFKEIAKKFSEVKGNIADENFISTCEATATQLATTFNLSQDGDGISKLLSVITNPNFQLKERLFSPCQDYKAVCSIQANGDDLNGKYFAETIFENTTNKEDLENALRGLLIARAMLDEPEFKIIVDKILDDRKLPRFRFHYFFRNIEGI
;
A
#
# COMPACT_ATOMS: atom_id res chain seq x y z
N MET A 1 -10.78 0.40 12.94
CA MET A 1 -10.71 -1.07 12.76
C MET A 1 -10.00 -1.74 13.92
N LEU A 2 -8.75 -1.38 14.23
CA LEU A 2 -7.95 -1.90 15.36
C LEU A 2 -8.76 -2.24 16.63
N LYS A 3 -9.44 -1.25 17.23
CA LYS A 3 -10.23 -1.45 18.48
C LYS A 3 -11.24 -2.59 18.36
N GLN A 4 -11.95 -2.68 17.24
CA GLN A 4 -12.97 -3.72 17.02
C GLN A 4 -12.34 -5.10 16.80
N THR A 5 -11.24 -5.17 16.06
CA THR A 5 -10.50 -6.42 15.85
C THR A 5 -9.93 -6.97 17.17
N LEU A 6 -9.41 -6.09 18.04
CA LEU A 6 -8.90 -6.48 19.37
C LEU A 6 -10.02 -6.99 20.31
N LEU A 7 -11.25 -6.51 20.15
CA LEU A 7 -12.44 -7.06 20.84
C LEU A 7 -12.91 -8.40 20.24
N GLY A 8 -12.23 -8.87 19.20
CA GLY A 8 -12.51 -10.13 18.57
C GLY A 8 -13.47 -10.06 17.38
N ASN A 9 -13.85 -8.87 16.91
CA ASN A 9 -14.82 -8.72 15.84
C ASN A 9 -14.18 -8.88 14.45
N ASN A 10 -14.93 -9.48 13.53
CA ASN A 10 -14.64 -9.38 12.11
C ASN A 10 -15.00 -7.95 11.65
N CYS A 11 -14.18 -7.34 10.81
CA CYS A 11 -14.30 -5.92 10.51
C CYS A 11 -14.23 -5.65 9.01
N ILE A 12 -15.00 -4.67 8.54
CA ILE A 12 -14.92 -4.17 7.16
C ILE A 12 -14.79 -2.66 7.19
N ILE A 13 -13.93 -2.12 6.35
CA ILE A 13 -13.85 -0.67 6.14
C ILE A 13 -14.48 -0.29 4.80
N THR A 14 -15.38 0.69 4.83
CA THR A 14 -16.18 1.12 3.66
C THR A 14 -15.83 2.51 3.16
N SER A 15 -14.59 2.95 3.40
CA SER A 15 -14.14 4.30 3.07
C SER A 15 -13.67 4.45 1.62
N GLY A 16 -13.66 5.70 1.13
CA GLY A 16 -13.21 6.03 -0.22
C GLY A 16 -11.74 5.71 -0.48
N THR A 17 -11.32 5.84 -1.75
CA THR A 17 -9.91 5.68 -2.12
C THR A 17 -9.04 6.74 -1.42
N GLY A 18 -7.82 6.37 -1.02
CA GLY A 18 -6.89 7.30 -0.37
C GLY A 18 -7.17 7.61 1.11
N SER A 19 -8.17 6.98 1.73
CA SER A 19 -8.51 7.21 3.14
C SER A 19 -7.75 6.30 4.14
N GLY A 20 -6.68 5.63 3.71
CA GLY A 20 -5.92 4.68 4.53
C GLY A 20 -6.61 3.33 4.77
N LYS A 21 -7.32 2.79 3.76
CA LYS A 21 -7.97 1.46 3.83
C LYS A 21 -6.95 0.35 4.17
N THR A 22 -5.79 0.39 3.53
CA THR A 22 -4.70 -0.55 3.73
C THR A 22 -4.21 -0.56 5.18
N GLU A 23 -3.86 0.61 5.71
CA GLU A 23 -3.38 0.78 7.08
C GLU A 23 -4.45 0.33 8.09
N SER A 24 -5.73 0.48 7.76
CA SER A 24 -6.83 0.07 8.64
C SER A 24 -6.86 -1.42 8.92
N PHE A 25 -6.53 -2.28 7.94
CA PHE A 25 -6.44 -3.74 8.15
C PHE A 25 -5.04 -4.22 8.54
N LEU A 26 -3.97 -3.50 8.16
CA LEU A 26 -2.60 -3.85 8.56
C LEU A 26 -2.33 -3.54 10.05
N LEU A 27 -2.87 -2.44 10.58
CA LEU A 27 -2.66 -2.08 12.00
C LEU A 27 -3.12 -3.17 12.99
N PRO A 28 -4.33 -3.76 12.87
CA PRO A 28 -4.72 -4.91 13.69
C PRO A 28 -3.78 -6.11 13.56
N LEU A 29 -3.34 -6.42 12.33
CA LEU A 29 -2.40 -7.50 12.07
C LEU A 29 -1.06 -7.25 12.77
N PHE A 30 -0.49 -6.05 12.62
CA PHE A 30 0.77 -5.68 13.27
C PHE A 30 0.63 -5.65 14.80
N ALA A 31 -0.52 -5.26 15.34
CA ALA A 31 -0.76 -5.34 16.78
C ALA A 31 -0.73 -6.79 17.28
N GLN A 32 -1.36 -7.72 16.55
CA GLN A 32 -1.29 -9.15 16.89
C GLN A 32 0.14 -9.69 16.77
N LEU A 33 0.84 -9.39 15.66
CA LEU A 33 2.22 -9.84 15.46
C LEU A 33 3.16 -9.28 16.52
N SER A 34 2.98 -8.02 16.94
CA SER A 34 3.79 -7.41 18.01
C SER A 34 3.59 -8.12 19.35
N LYS A 35 2.37 -8.60 19.64
CA LYS A 35 2.07 -9.41 20.83
C LYS A 35 2.75 -10.78 20.78
N GLU A 36 2.81 -11.40 19.60
CA GLU A 36 3.54 -12.67 19.43
C GLU A 36 5.05 -12.45 19.52
N LEU A 37 5.56 -11.42 18.85
CA LEU A 37 6.97 -11.06 18.77
C LEU A 37 7.62 -10.85 20.14
N SER A 38 6.89 -10.27 21.10
CA SER A 38 7.38 -10.11 22.48
C SER A 38 7.61 -11.43 23.23
N ASN A 39 7.13 -12.55 22.70
CA ASN A 39 7.26 -13.88 23.29
C ASN A 39 8.11 -14.81 22.42
N TRP A 40 8.66 -14.33 21.30
CA TRP A 40 9.51 -15.15 20.44
C TRP A 40 10.88 -15.32 21.08
N GLN A 41 11.35 -16.57 21.09
CA GLN A 41 12.71 -16.86 21.53
C GLN A 41 13.72 -16.36 20.49
N ALA A 42 14.94 -16.08 20.94
CA ALA A 42 16.03 -15.74 20.03
C ALA A 42 16.22 -16.85 18.98
N PRO A 43 16.40 -16.49 17.70
CA PRO A 43 16.75 -17.46 16.68
C PRO A 43 18.17 -17.97 16.88
N ASN A 44 18.46 -19.14 16.32
CA ASN A 44 19.81 -19.67 16.27
C ASN A 44 20.72 -18.81 15.35
N PRO A 45 22.05 -18.92 15.48
CA PRO A 45 22.97 -18.31 14.55
C PRO A 45 22.70 -18.76 13.10
N LYS A 46 22.65 -17.79 12.19
CA LYS A 46 22.54 -18.03 10.74
C LYS A 46 23.77 -18.79 10.23
N SER A 47 23.56 -19.77 9.37
CA SER A 47 24.65 -20.42 8.62
C SER A 47 25.39 -19.40 7.75
N THR A 48 26.70 -19.55 7.58
CA THR A 48 27.52 -18.68 6.72
C THR A 48 27.05 -18.67 5.26
N SER A 49 26.46 -19.77 4.80
CA SER A 49 25.97 -19.95 3.43
C SER A 49 24.56 -19.40 3.17
N ILE A 50 23.80 -19.03 4.22
CA ILE A 50 22.36 -18.78 4.10
C ILE A 50 22.02 -17.60 3.18
N ASN A 51 22.92 -16.62 3.09
CA ASN A 51 22.71 -15.35 2.37
C ASN A 51 23.58 -15.23 1.10
N ASN A 52 24.26 -16.29 0.66
CA ASN A 52 25.17 -16.21 -0.50
C ASN A 52 25.28 -17.53 -1.29
N TRP A 53 24.48 -18.56 -0.97
CA TRP A 53 24.58 -19.86 -1.64
C TRP A 53 24.26 -19.80 -3.15
N TRP A 54 23.61 -18.73 -3.63
CA TRP A 54 23.31 -18.51 -5.05
C TRP A 54 24.45 -17.87 -5.83
N CYS A 55 25.51 -17.36 -5.19
CA CYS A 55 26.61 -16.69 -5.87
C CYS A 55 27.41 -17.65 -6.79
N ASP A 56 28.04 -17.09 -7.83
CA ASP A 56 28.87 -17.88 -8.75
C ASP A 56 30.16 -18.37 -8.08
N ASN A 57 30.80 -17.51 -7.28
CA ASN A 57 31.99 -17.82 -6.50
C ASN A 57 31.60 -18.00 -5.02
N GLY A 58 31.79 -19.20 -4.48
CA GLY A 58 31.47 -19.51 -3.08
C GLY A 58 30.01 -19.93 -2.83
N GLY A 59 29.18 -20.03 -3.88
CA GLY A 59 27.85 -20.61 -3.79
C GLY A 59 27.85 -22.14 -3.68
N LEU A 60 26.68 -22.72 -3.41
CA LEU A 60 26.52 -24.15 -3.19
C LEU A 60 26.14 -24.91 -4.47
N SER A 61 26.47 -26.20 -4.52
CA SER A 61 26.06 -27.10 -5.60
C SER A 61 24.59 -27.52 -5.46
N ALA A 62 23.99 -28.03 -6.54
CA ALA A 62 22.60 -28.48 -6.51
C ALA A 62 22.33 -29.59 -5.47
N ARG A 63 23.32 -30.44 -5.16
CA ARG A 63 23.19 -31.50 -4.13
C ARG A 63 23.24 -30.95 -2.71
N GLU A 64 23.84 -29.79 -2.51
CA GLU A 64 23.88 -29.09 -1.22
C GLU A 64 22.65 -28.20 -1.05
N ILE A 65 22.12 -27.62 -2.14
CA ILE A 65 20.91 -26.79 -2.12
C ILE A 65 19.65 -27.63 -1.90
N VAL A 66 19.58 -28.84 -2.47
CA VAL A 66 18.36 -29.67 -2.44
C VAL A 66 18.57 -30.91 -1.58
N ASN A 67 17.64 -31.14 -0.64
CA ASN A 67 17.60 -32.38 0.13
C ASN A 67 17.26 -33.56 -0.79
N THR A 68 18.14 -34.55 -0.86
CA THR A 68 18.03 -35.69 -1.78
C THR A 68 16.92 -36.67 -1.43
N SER A 69 16.44 -36.68 -0.18
CA SER A 69 15.39 -37.59 0.28
C SER A 69 13.99 -37.09 -0.08
N ASN A 70 13.75 -35.77 -0.01
CA ASN A 70 12.42 -35.19 -0.21
C ASN A 70 12.34 -34.14 -1.33
N PHE A 71 13.46 -33.82 -1.98
CA PHE A 71 13.55 -32.86 -3.08
C PHE A 71 13.03 -31.45 -2.72
N THR A 72 13.14 -31.05 -1.46
CA THR A 72 12.91 -29.67 -1.00
C THR A 72 14.25 -28.96 -0.76
N LEU A 73 14.23 -27.66 -0.46
CA LEU A 73 15.44 -26.96 -0.04
C LEU A 73 16.08 -27.66 1.17
N SER A 74 17.41 -27.70 1.23
CA SER A 74 18.15 -28.24 2.37
C SER A 74 18.20 -27.25 3.54
N ASN A 75 18.51 -27.73 4.74
CA ASN A 75 18.63 -26.88 5.92
C ASN A 75 19.74 -25.82 5.78
N ALA A 76 20.74 -26.06 4.94
CA ALA A 76 21.84 -25.12 4.71
C ALA A 76 21.41 -23.84 3.96
N VAL A 77 20.32 -23.90 3.19
CA VAL A 77 19.91 -22.82 2.27
C VAL A 77 18.57 -22.17 2.62
N ARG A 78 17.71 -22.90 3.35
CA ARG A 78 16.39 -22.42 3.79
C ARG A 78 16.52 -21.12 4.58
N GLN A 79 15.85 -20.07 4.12
CA GLN A 79 15.95 -18.73 4.70
C GLN A 79 15.62 -18.67 6.20
N ARG A 80 14.71 -19.54 6.67
CA ARG A 80 14.20 -19.53 8.05
C ARG A 80 14.68 -20.69 8.90
N ASN A 81 15.66 -21.48 8.45
CA ASN A 81 16.12 -22.66 9.19
C ASN A 81 16.74 -22.33 10.57
N HIS A 82 17.16 -21.10 10.76
CA HIS A 82 17.74 -20.62 12.01
C HIS A 82 16.67 -20.24 13.05
N GLU A 83 15.42 -20.04 12.65
CA GLU A 83 14.31 -19.73 13.56
C GLU A 83 14.01 -20.93 14.48
N THR A 84 13.73 -20.64 15.75
CA THR A 84 13.33 -21.64 16.76
C THR A 84 11.81 -21.78 16.86
N ARG A 85 11.08 -20.73 16.45
CA ARG A 85 9.61 -20.70 16.46
C ARG A 85 9.00 -21.43 15.28
N LYS A 86 7.76 -21.89 15.46
CA LYS A 86 6.98 -22.55 14.40
C LYS A 86 6.67 -21.62 13.24
N ALA A 87 6.93 -22.10 12.02
CA ALA A 87 6.52 -21.43 10.80
C ALA A 87 5.02 -21.63 10.56
N GLY A 88 4.38 -20.65 9.92
CA GLY A 88 2.94 -20.65 9.73
C GLY A 88 2.45 -19.29 9.27
N VAL A 89 1.41 -19.29 8.44
CA VAL A 89 0.79 -18.07 7.92
C VAL A 89 -0.12 -17.47 9.00
N ARG A 90 0.32 -16.38 9.63
CA ARG A 90 -0.49 -15.60 10.59
C ARG A 90 -1.55 -14.78 9.85
N ALA A 91 -1.21 -14.27 8.67
CA ALA A 91 -2.10 -13.50 7.80
C ALA A 91 -2.06 -13.97 6.36
N LEU A 92 -3.23 -14.28 5.81
CA LEU A 92 -3.45 -14.45 4.37
C LEU A 92 -4.14 -13.22 3.81
N ILE A 93 -3.47 -12.48 2.92
CA ILE A 93 -4.01 -11.31 2.25
C ILE A 93 -4.34 -11.65 0.81
N LEU A 94 -5.60 -11.49 0.43
CA LEU A 94 -6.10 -11.69 -0.92
C LEU A 94 -6.30 -10.36 -1.61
N TYR A 95 -5.59 -10.18 -2.73
CA TYR A 95 -5.81 -9.08 -3.65
C TYR A 95 -6.50 -9.55 -4.94
N PRO A 96 -7.32 -8.69 -5.54
CA PRO A 96 -8.00 -8.99 -6.80
C PRO A 96 -7.04 -8.97 -8.01
N MET A 97 -5.96 -8.18 -7.94
CA MET A 97 -5.07 -7.90 -9.07
C MET A 97 -3.59 -7.91 -8.64
N ASN A 98 -2.71 -8.43 -9.50
CA ASN A 98 -1.27 -8.48 -9.24
C ASN A 98 -0.62 -7.10 -9.13
N ALA A 99 -1.13 -6.08 -9.83
CA ALA A 99 -0.61 -4.71 -9.73
C ALA A 99 -0.69 -4.17 -8.30
N LEU A 100 -1.78 -4.48 -7.59
CA LEU A 100 -1.93 -4.09 -6.18
C LEU A 100 -0.96 -4.86 -5.26
N VAL A 101 -0.48 -6.03 -5.66
CA VAL A 101 0.46 -6.81 -4.83
C VAL A 101 1.82 -6.10 -4.72
N GLU A 102 2.35 -5.54 -5.81
CA GLU A 102 3.67 -4.88 -5.79
C GLU A 102 3.69 -3.64 -4.89
N ASP A 103 2.66 -2.80 -4.98
CA ASP A 103 2.50 -1.63 -4.11
C ASP A 103 2.50 -2.04 -2.63
N GLN A 104 1.92 -3.19 -2.33
CA GLN A 104 1.77 -3.70 -0.97
C GLN A 104 3.05 -4.37 -0.48
N MET A 105 3.80 -5.03 -1.36
CA MET A 105 5.13 -5.52 -1.06
C MET A 105 6.09 -4.38 -0.72
N SER A 106 6.06 -3.27 -1.48
CA SER A 106 6.83 -2.07 -1.13
C SER A 106 6.46 -1.53 0.26
N ARG A 107 5.16 -1.46 0.58
CA ARG A 107 4.69 -1.04 1.91
C ARG A 107 5.16 -1.98 3.03
N LEU A 108 5.08 -3.30 2.83
CA LEU A 108 5.58 -4.27 3.81
C LEU A 108 7.10 -4.18 3.98
N ARG A 109 7.87 -4.00 2.90
CA ARG A 109 9.32 -3.75 2.99
C ARG A 109 9.63 -2.50 3.83
N LYS A 110 8.90 -1.40 3.62
CA LYS A 110 9.06 -0.17 4.43
C LYS A 110 8.70 -0.37 5.90
N ALA A 111 7.71 -1.21 6.19
CA ALA A 111 7.20 -1.41 7.53
C ALA A 111 8.00 -2.45 8.32
N LEU A 112 8.42 -3.54 7.67
CA LEU A 112 8.96 -4.75 8.30
C LEU A 112 10.44 -5.02 8.00
N ASP A 113 11.03 -4.37 6.99
CA ASP A 113 12.36 -4.73 6.49
C ASP A 113 13.26 -3.53 6.13
N SER A 114 12.87 -2.31 6.51
CA SER A 114 13.71 -1.12 6.34
C SER A 114 14.83 -1.07 7.37
N ASP A 115 15.87 -0.28 7.10
CA ASP A 115 17.07 -0.22 7.97
C ASP A 115 16.72 0.16 9.42
N ASP A 116 15.83 1.13 9.62
CA ASP A 116 15.32 1.53 10.93
C ASP A 116 14.52 0.42 11.63
N THR A 117 13.64 -0.28 10.89
CA THR A 117 12.89 -1.41 11.46
C THR A 117 13.81 -2.57 11.84
N ARG A 118 14.79 -2.91 11.00
CA ARG A 118 15.75 -3.98 11.28
C ARG A 118 16.59 -3.68 12.51
N ASN A 119 17.08 -2.43 12.65
CA ASN A 119 17.80 -1.99 13.84
C ASN A 119 16.91 -2.11 15.08
N TRP A 120 15.66 -1.63 15.00
CA TRP A 120 14.71 -1.73 16.11
C TRP A 120 14.45 -3.19 16.51
N LEU A 121 14.22 -4.09 15.55
CA LEU A 121 14.02 -5.51 15.82
C LEU A 121 15.26 -6.17 16.45
N SER A 122 16.46 -5.79 16.00
CA SER A 122 17.71 -6.26 16.58
C SER A 122 17.87 -5.84 18.05
N GLU A 123 17.45 -4.63 18.39
CA GLU A 123 17.59 -4.07 19.74
C GLU A 123 16.47 -4.50 20.70
N ASN A 124 15.26 -4.76 20.18
CA ASN A 124 14.07 -4.91 21.01
C ASN A 124 13.43 -6.30 20.95
N THR A 125 13.85 -7.18 20.03
CA THR A 125 13.17 -8.46 19.75
C THR A 125 14.14 -9.62 19.52
N ASP A 126 15.32 -9.56 20.12
CA ASP A 126 16.39 -10.57 19.98
C ASP A 126 16.79 -10.87 18.53
N GLY A 127 16.62 -9.89 17.63
CA GLY A 127 16.93 -10.04 16.21
C GLY A 127 15.91 -10.86 15.42
N ASN A 128 14.74 -11.17 15.99
CA ASN A 128 13.66 -11.81 15.27
C ASN A 128 13.14 -10.96 14.09
N ALA A 129 12.77 -11.62 13.00
CA ALA A 129 12.16 -10.98 11.84
C ALA A 129 10.70 -11.42 11.65
N ILE A 130 9.86 -10.49 11.18
CA ILE A 130 8.50 -10.79 10.70
C ILE A 130 8.58 -11.09 9.21
N TYR A 131 8.47 -12.37 8.85
CA TYR A 131 8.62 -12.82 7.48
C TYR A 131 7.34 -12.58 6.67
N PHE A 132 7.50 -12.08 5.45
CA PHE A 132 6.39 -11.85 4.54
C PHE A 132 6.74 -12.31 3.12
N GLY A 133 5.75 -12.63 2.30
CA GLY A 133 6.02 -13.04 0.94
C GLY A 133 4.80 -12.94 0.03
N ARG A 134 5.05 -12.62 -1.24
CA ARG A 134 4.06 -12.78 -2.30
C ARG A 134 4.13 -14.20 -2.84
N TYR A 135 2.98 -14.87 -2.97
CA TYR A 135 2.84 -16.18 -3.58
C TYR A 135 1.92 -16.07 -4.79
N ASN A 136 2.49 -15.75 -5.96
CA ASN A 136 1.77 -15.57 -7.22
C ASN A 136 2.67 -15.92 -8.42
N GLY A 137 2.25 -15.59 -9.64
CA GLY A 137 3.02 -15.84 -10.88
C GLY A 137 4.44 -15.25 -10.88
N SER A 138 4.69 -14.19 -10.13
CA SER A 138 5.97 -13.47 -10.05
C SER A 138 6.91 -13.99 -8.94
N SER A 139 6.51 -15.02 -8.18
CA SER A 139 7.34 -15.61 -7.13
C SER A 139 8.36 -16.61 -7.72
N PRO A 140 9.67 -16.41 -7.52
CA PRO A 140 10.72 -17.35 -7.93
C PRO A 140 10.56 -18.71 -7.26
N VAL A 141 10.82 -19.87 -7.85
CA VAL A 141 10.56 -20.35 -9.21
C VAL A 141 9.38 -21.33 -9.08
N ALA A 142 8.49 -21.40 -10.08
CA ALA A 142 7.38 -22.37 -10.07
C ALA A 142 7.83 -23.81 -10.43
N GLY A 143 7.07 -24.81 -9.95
CA GLY A 143 7.31 -26.23 -10.21
C GLY A 143 7.95 -26.94 -9.02
N GLU A 144 8.58 -28.09 -9.25
CA GLU A 144 9.26 -28.88 -8.21
C GLU A 144 10.77 -28.93 -8.45
N MET A 145 11.56 -29.03 -7.37
CA MET A 145 12.99 -29.35 -7.45
C MET A 145 13.26 -30.85 -7.71
N LYS A 146 12.21 -31.62 -7.95
CA LYS A 146 12.23 -33.02 -8.38
C LYS A 146 11.99 -33.12 -9.88
N LYS A 147 12.68 -34.05 -10.54
CA LYS A 147 12.37 -34.52 -11.89
C LYS A 147 12.33 -36.04 -11.94
N VAL A 148 11.55 -36.59 -12.86
CA VAL A 148 11.51 -38.02 -13.15
C VAL A 148 12.52 -38.29 -14.26
N LYS A 149 13.37 -39.30 -14.07
CA LYS A 149 14.30 -39.82 -15.08
C LYS A 149 13.59 -40.82 -15.99
N ASP A 150 14.24 -41.18 -17.10
CA ASP A 150 13.70 -42.15 -18.07
C ASP A 150 13.47 -43.54 -17.45
N ASP A 151 14.24 -43.89 -16.41
CA ASP A 151 14.11 -45.14 -15.63
C ASP A 151 13.00 -45.07 -14.55
N GLY A 152 12.24 -43.97 -14.47
CA GLY A 152 11.22 -43.74 -13.46
C GLY A 152 11.75 -43.28 -12.10
N ALA A 153 13.08 -43.22 -11.90
CA ALA A 153 13.65 -42.76 -10.64
C ALA A 153 13.56 -41.24 -10.48
N PHE A 154 13.45 -40.77 -9.24
CA PHE A 154 13.47 -39.34 -8.94
C PHE A 154 14.91 -38.81 -8.84
N ALA A 155 15.10 -37.59 -9.34
CA ALA A 155 16.38 -36.88 -9.27
C ALA A 155 16.18 -35.38 -9.06
N ILE A 156 17.24 -34.70 -8.63
CA ILE A 156 17.25 -33.25 -8.48
C ILE A 156 17.06 -32.60 -9.87
N ASN A 157 16.10 -31.68 -9.94
CA ASN A 157 15.86 -30.87 -11.13
C ASN A 157 16.85 -29.70 -11.17
N THR A 158 18.06 -29.97 -11.66
CA THR A 158 19.15 -28.98 -11.76
C THR A 158 18.76 -27.76 -12.58
N ARG A 159 17.88 -27.90 -13.59
CA ARG A 159 17.34 -26.75 -14.35
C ARG A 159 16.58 -25.79 -13.44
N LYS A 160 15.74 -26.30 -12.53
CA LYS A 160 14.99 -25.47 -11.57
C LYS A 160 15.90 -24.84 -10.51
N VAL A 161 16.94 -25.56 -10.08
CA VAL A 161 17.94 -25.01 -9.16
C VAL A 161 18.72 -23.87 -9.82
N ASN A 162 19.20 -24.04 -11.04
CA ASN A 162 19.94 -22.99 -11.75
C ASN A 162 19.04 -21.78 -12.05
N GLN A 163 17.79 -22.00 -12.47
CA GLN A 163 16.80 -20.94 -12.66
C GLN A 163 16.59 -20.14 -11.36
N LEU A 164 16.56 -20.82 -10.20
CA LEU A 164 16.44 -20.16 -8.92
C LEU A 164 17.68 -19.31 -8.62
N LYS A 165 18.89 -19.86 -8.80
CA LYS A 165 20.14 -19.11 -8.61
C LYS A 165 20.16 -17.84 -9.47
N GLU A 166 19.87 -17.95 -10.76
CA GLU A 166 19.83 -16.82 -11.70
C GLU A 166 18.85 -15.72 -11.26
N GLN A 167 17.64 -16.11 -10.82
CA GLN A 167 16.66 -15.13 -10.34
C GLN A 167 17.09 -14.44 -9.04
N LEU A 168 17.70 -15.18 -8.11
CA LEU A 168 18.24 -14.59 -6.88
C LEU A 168 19.41 -13.64 -7.18
N GLN A 169 20.34 -14.03 -8.04
CA GLN A 169 21.43 -13.16 -8.50
C GLN A 169 20.92 -11.86 -9.14
N GLN A 170 19.84 -11.94 -9.93
CA GLN A 170 19.21 -10.77 -10.53
C GLN A 170 18.61 -9.85 -9.47
N ILE A 171 17.88 -10.41 -8.49
CA ILE A 171 17.31 -9.62 -7.37
C ILE A 171 18.40 -8.92 -6.56
N GLU A 172 19.49 -9.62 -6.25
CA GLU A 172 20.65 -9.05 -5.55
C GLU A 172 21.29 -7.92 -6.35
N THR A 173 21.48 -8.12 -7.65
CA THR A 173 22.03 -7.10 -8.56
C THR A 173 21.17 -5.84 -8.56
N ASP A 174 19.85 -5.98 -8.65
CA ASP A 174 18.94 -4.84 -8.67
C ASP A 174 18.90 -4.09 -7.32
N SER A 175 18.93 -4.84 -6.20
CA SER A 175 19.07 -4.25 -4.87
C SER A 175 20.37 -3.46 -4.71
N ASN A 176 21.50 -4.00 -5.20
CA ASN A 176 22.81 -3.36 -5.11
C ASN A 176 22.89 -2.08 -5.96
N ARG A 177 22.35 -2.10 -7.20
CA ARG A 177 22.27 -0.91 -8.06
C ARG A 177 21.55 0.26 -7.40
N VAL A 178 20.50 -0.03 -6.64
CA VAL A 178 19.72 0.99 -5.93
C VAL A 178 20.51 1.54 -4.74
N ALA A 179 21.22 0.69 -4.01
CA ALA A 179 22.11 1.11 -2.94
C ALA A 179 23.24 2.03 -3.47
N GLU A 180 23.87 1.66 -4.59
CA GLU A 180 24.89 2.46 -5.28
C GLU A 180 24.31 3.80 -5.77
N TYR A 181 23.10 3.80 -6.34
CA TYR A 181 22.44 5.02 -6.78
C TYR A 181 22.16 5.99 -5.62
N ILE A 182 21.68 5.47 -4.48
CA ILE A 182 21.44 6.26 -3.26
C ILE A 182 22.76 6.88 -2.78
N GLN A 183 23.84 6.10 -2.74
CA GLN A 183 25.16 6.59 -2.34
C GLN A 183 25.68 7.67 -3.29
N LYS A 184 25.56 7.47 -4.61
CA LYS A 184 26.01 8.43 -5.63
C LYS A 184 25.23 9.74 -5.61
N THR A 185 23.94 9.68 -5.28
CA THR A 185 23.06 10.87 -5.27
C THR A 185 22.97 11.56 -3.91
N GLY A 186 23.55 10.97 -2.86
CA GLY A 186 23.53 11.53 -1.51
C GLY A 186 22.13 11.56 -0.87
N LYS A 187 21.19 10.75 -1.37
CA LYS A 187 19.82 10.69 -0.84
C LYS A 187 19.82 10.07 0.55
N ILE A 188 19.08 10.66 1.50
CA ILE A 188 19.02 10.25 2.90
C ILE A 188 17.58 10.15 3.41
N GLY A 189 17.40 9.60 4.61
CA GLY A 189 16.12 9.57 5.31
C GLY A 189 15.01 8.87 4.53
N SER A 190 13.85 9.52 4.41
CA SER A 190 12.65 8.96 3.77
C SER A 190 12.85 8.66 2.29
N GLU A 191 13.61 9.47 1.56
CA GLU A 191 13.86 9.25 0.13
C GLU A 191 14.64 7.96 -0.13
N ALA A 192 15.70 7.74 0.66
CA ALA A 192 16.49 6.52 0.57
C ALA A 192 15.65 5.29 0.96
N LYS A 193 14.85 5.40 2.02
CA LYS A 193 13.92 4.36 2.47
C LYS A 193 12.89 4.00 1.39
N ASP A 194 12.35 5.01 0.72
CA ASP A 194 11.38 4.82 -0.36
C ASP A 194 12.01 4.09 -1.55
N LEU A 195 13.19 4.53 -2.00
CA LEU A 195 13.90 3.89 -3.12
C LEU A 195 14.24 2.42 -2.84
N LYS A 196 14.78 2.11 -1.65
CA LYS A 196 15.12 0.73 -1.25
C LYS A 196 13.89 -0.17 -1.23
N SER A 197 12.73 0.35 -0.84
CA SER A 197 11.50 -0.46 -0.70
C SER A 197 10.95 -1.02 -2.01
N PHE A 198 11.35 -0.50 -3.16
CA PHE A 198 10.89 -1.05 -4.44
C PHE A 198 11.51 -2.40 -4.77
N PHE A 199 12.64 -2.74 -4.12
CA PHE A 199 13.43 -3.92 -4.43
C PHE A 199 13.51 -4.86 -3.23
N GLN A 200 13.47 -6.16 -3.50
CA GLN A 200 13.64 -7.18 -2.48
C GLN A 200 15.11 -7.25 -2.06
N ARG A 201 15.35 -7.38 -0.75
CA ARG A 201 16.68 -7.67 -0.19
C ARG A 201 16.77 -9.14 0.18
N LEU A 202 17.74 -9.87 -0.36
CA LEU A 202 17.87 -11.30 -0.09
C LEU A 202 18.37 -11.63 1.32
N ASP A 203 18.97 -10.66 2.01
CA ASP A 203 19.35 -10.75 3.43
C ASP A 203 18.18 -10.45 4.39
N GLY A 204 17.01 -10.09 3.85
CA GLY A 204 15.86 -9.56 4.59
C GLY A 204 14.79 -10.57 4.97
N ALA A 205 13.67 -10.02 5.42
CA ALA A 205 12.49 -10.77 5.87
C ALA A 205 11.52 -11.16 4.74
N GLU A 206 11.67 -10.60 3.53
CA GLU A 206 10.88 -11.02 2.38
C GLU A 206 11.31 -12.42 1.93
N MET A 207 10.36 -13.34 1.80
CA MET A 207 10.61 -14.71 1.37
C MET A 207 11.17 -14.75 -0.05
N ARG A 208 12.33 -15.40 -0.22
CA ARG A 208 13.07 -15.42 -1.48
C ARG A 208 12.36 -16.17 -2.60
N SER A 209 11.69 -17.26 -2.25
CA SER A 209 11.16 -18.18 -3.25
C SER A 209 9.92 -18.95 -2.77
N ARG A 210 9.16 -19.51 -3.71
CA ARG A 210 8.12 -20.50 -3.47
C ARG A 210 8.66 -21.68 -2.69
N PHE A 211 9.87 -22.15 -3.02
CA PHE A 211 10.47 -23.28 -2.34
C PHE A 211 10.76 -22.99 -0.87
N ASP A 212 11.17 -21.77 -0.51
CA ASP A 212 11.30 -21.36 0.89
C ASP A 212 9.93 -21.35 1.57
N MET A 213 8.92 -20.72 0.95
CA MET A 213 7.57 -20.62 1.52
C MET A 213 6.86 -21.97 1.67
N GLN A 214 7.10 -22.92 0.77
CA GLN A 214 6.52 -24.26 0.81
C GLN A 214 7.01 -25.09 2.00
N VAL A 215 8.23 -24.82 2.48
CA VAL A 215 8.83 -25.52 3.62
C VAL A 215 8.65 -24.72 4.92
N ALA A 216 8.82 -23.40 4.88
CA ALA A 216 8.74 -22.52 6.04
C ALA A 216 7.85 -21.29 5.72
N PRO A 217 6.51 -21.43 5.81
CA PRO A 217 5.57 -20.42 5.32
C PRO A 217 5.69 -19.09 6.06
N PRO A 218 5.65 -17.94 5.36
CA PRO A 218 5.85 -16.62 5.97
C PRO A 218 4.76 -16.30 7.00
N ASP A 219 5.02 -15.35 7.87
CA ASP A 219 4.02 -14.84 8.81
C ASP A 219 2.90 -14.11 8.06
N ILE A 220 3.24 -13.34 7.03
CA ILE A 220 2.27 -12.66 6.16
C ILE A 220 2.42 -13.17 4.73
N MET A 221 1.38 -13.82 4.20
CA MET A 221 1.33 -14.28 2.83
C MET A 221 0.37 -13.44 2.00
N ILE A 222 0.85 -12.85 0.92
CA ILE A 222 0.04 -12.15 -0.07
C ILE A 222 -0.17 -13.06 -1.28
N THR A 223 -1.42 -13.25 -1.71
CA THR A 223 -1.75 -14.01 -2.91
C THR A 223 -3.02 -13.48 -3.58
N ASN A 224 -3.49 -14.18 -4.62
CA ASN A 224 -4.77 -13.94 -5.26
C ASN A 224 -5.59 -15.23 -5.27
N TYR A 225 -6.90 -15.11 -5.53
CA TYR A 225 -7.81 -16.26 -5.49
C TYR A 225 -7.44 -17.37 -6.49
N SER A 226 -6.93 -17.01 -7.67
CA SER A 226 -6.52 -17.97 -8.70
C SER A 226 -5.32 -18.81 -8.25
N MET A 227 -4.34 -18.19 -7.59
CA MET A 227 -3.19 -18.93 -7.07
C MET A 227 -3.59 -19.76 -5.85
N LEU A 228 -4.47 -19.23 -4.99
CA LEU A 228 -4.97 -19.94 -3.82
C LEU A 228 -5.76 -21.21 -4.21
N SER A 229 -6.57 -21.17 -5.27
CA SER A 229 -7.27 -22.36 -5.77
C SER A 229 -6.31 -23.42 -6.28
N ILE A 230 -5.25 -23.01 -6.98
CA ILE A 230 -4.18 -23.90 -7.44
C ILE A 230 -3.43 -24.53 -6.24
N MET A 231 -3.10 -23.75 -5.21
CA MET A 231 -2.36 -24.22 -4.04
C MET A 231 -3.10 -25.33 -3.28
N LEU A 232 -4.43 -25.24 -3.17
CA LEU A 232 -5.22 -26.28 -2.49
C LEU A 232 -5.17 -27.64 -3.18
N MET A 233 -4.87 -27.68 -4.48
CA MET A 233 -4.84 -28.91 -5.27
C MET A 233 -3.44 -29.53 -5.38
N ARG A 234 -2.37 -28.78 -5.08
CA ARG A 234 -0.99 -29.20 -5.34
C ARG A 234 -0.32 -29.73 -4.08
N ASP A 235 0.22 -30.95 -4.16
CA ASP A 235 0.96 -31.57 -3.05
C ASP A 235 2.18 -30.76 -2.61
N ILE A 236 2.87 -30.10 -3.54
CA ILE A 236 4.05 -29.28 -3.19
C ILE A 236 3.70 -28.06 -2.32
N ASP A 237 2.45 -27.58 -2.38
CA ASP A 237 1.99 -26.43 -1.60
C ASP A 237 1.40 -26.86 -0.23
N LYS A 238 1.32 -28.17 0.04
CA LYS A 238 0.76 -28.76 1.27
C LYS A 238 1.42 -28.23 2.54
N GLY A 239 2.75 -28.05 2.52
CA GLY A 239 3.51 -27.56 3.68
C GLY A 239 3.03 -26.20 4.18
N ILE A 240 2.50 -25.34 3.28
CA ILE A 240 1.95 -24.04 3.66
C ILE A 240 0.76 -24.19 4.60
N PHE A 241 -0.16 -25.09 4.27
CA PHE A 241 -1.37 -25.31 5.06
C PHE A 241 -1.09 -26.15 6.30
N ASP A 242 -0.26 -27.18 6.19
CA ASP A 242 0.02 -28.10 7.30
C ASP A 242 0.82 -27.41 8.41
N GLU A 243 1.87 -26.65 8.07
CA GLU A 243 2.63 -25.88 9.07
C GLU A 243 1.76 -24.80 9.73
N THR A 244 0.90 -24.12 8.95
CA THR A 244 -0.03 -23.12 9.49
C THR A 244 -1.07 -23.74 10.42
N LYS A 245 -1.61 -24.92 10.07
CA LYS A 245 -2.53 -25.67 10.93
C LYS A 245 -1.86 -26.09 12.24
N GLN A 246 -0.65 -26.64 12.16
CA GLN A 246 0.11 -27.03 13.35
C GLN A 246 0.40 -25.81 14.24
N TRP A 247 0.78 -24.67 13.65
CA TRP A 247 0.93 -23.43 14.41
C TRP A 247 -0.38 -23.03 15.10
N LEU A 248 -1.54 -23.12 14.44
CA LEU A 248 -2.84 -22.84 15.08
C LEU A 248 -3.14 -23.77 16.26
N GLU A 249 -2.74 -25.04 16.17
CA GLU A 249 -2.92 -26.05 17.22
C GLU A 249 -1.97 -25.87 18.42
N GLU A 250 -0.85 -25.15 18.28
CA GLU A 250 0.09 -24.90 19.39
C GLU A 250 -0.52 -24.05 20.51
N SER A 251 -1.50 -23.19 20.20
CA SER A 251 -2.11 -22.30 21.18
C SER A 251 -3.45 -21.78 20.69
N GLU A 252 -4.48 -21.86 21.54
CA GLU A 252 -5.80 -21.26 21.28
C GLU A 252 -5.74 -19.73 21.12
N ASN A 253 -4.65 -19.09 21.56
CA ASN A 253 -4.41 -17.66 21.39
C ASN A 253 -3.86 -17.28 20.01
N ASN A 254 -3.47 -18.25 19.18
CA ASN A 254 -2.99 -17.99 17.82
C ASN A 254 -4.17 -17.56 16.95
N ILE A 255 -4.01 -16.44 16.24
CA ILE A 255 -5.09 -15.84 15.45
C ILE A 255 -4.71 -15.81 13.97
N PHE A 256 -5.45 -16.57 13.16
CA PHE A 256 -5.37 -16.50 11.72
C PHE A 256 -6.17 -15.31 11.18
N HIS A 257 -5.48 -14.38 10.51
CA HIS A 257 -6.06 -13.25 9.83
C HIS A 257 -6.34 -13.58 8.37
N LEU A 258 -7.61 -13.55 7.98
CA LEU A 258 -8.03 -13.59 6.57
C LEU A 258 -8.37 -12.16 6.14
N ILE A 259 -7.53 -11.59 5.28
CA ILE A 259 -7.66 -10.20 4.81
C ILE A 259 -8.08 -10.21 3.34
N ILE A 260 -9.16 -9.51 3.01
CA ILE A 260 -9.65 -9.39 1.63
C ILE A 260 -9.74 -7.92 1.24
N ASP A 261 -8.93 -7.52 0.26
CA ASP A 261 -8.97 -6.18 -0.28
C ASP A 261 -9.98 -6.07 -1.43
N GLU A 262 -10.63 -4.92 -1.53
CA GLU A 262 -11.66 -4.61 -2.53
C GLU A 262 -12.72 -5.70 -2.69
N LEU A 263 -13.31 -6.10 -1.57
CA LEU A 263 -14.33 -7.15 -1.46
C LEU A 263 -15.49 -6.98 -2.46
N HIS A 264 -15.78 -5.74 -2.83
CA HIS A 264 -16.82 -5.40 -3.80
C HIS A 264 -16.57 -5.92 -5.23
N LEU A 265 -15.34 -6.32 -5.56
CA LEU A 265 -15.02 -6.93 -6.86
C LEU A 265 -15.46 -8.40 -6.91
N TYR A 266 -15.61 -9.06 -5.76
CA TYR A 266 -16.04 -10.46 -5.68
C TYR A 266 -17.57 -10.56 -5.66
N ARG A 267 -18.20 -10.31 -6.81
CA ARG A 267 -19.67 -10.39 -6.99
C ARG A 267 -20.05 -11.43 -8.05
N GLY A 268 -21.32 -11.81 -8.07
CA GLY A 268 -21.86 -12.79 -9.02
C GLY A 268 -21.20 -14.16 -8.91
N THR A 269 -20.97 -14.81 -10.05
CA THR A 269 -20.38 -16.15 -10.12
C THR A 269 -18.98 -16.19 -9.52
N GLN A 270 -18.13 -15.23 -9.87
CA GLN A 270 -16.76 -15.14 -9.33
C GLN A 270 -16.77 -14.98 -7.80
N GLY A 271 -17.68 -14.16 -7.26
CA GLY A 271 -17.84 -14.03 -5.81
C GLY A 271 -18.22 -15.35 -5.14
N THR A 272 -19.07 -16.15 -5.78
CA THR A 272 -19.48 -17.47 -5.27
C THR A 272 -18.30 -18.45 -5.26
N GLU A 273 -17.51 -18.51 -6.34
CA GLU A 273 -16.32 -19.36 -6.39
C GLU A 273 -15.31 -19.00 -5.29
N VAL A 274 -15.07 -17.71 -5.07
CA VAL A 274 -14.17 -17.24 -4.01
C VAL A 274 -14.73 -17.59 -2.62
N ALA A 275 -16.03 -17.44 -2.40
CA ALA A 275 -16.67 -17.82 -1.13
C ALA A 275 -16.46 -19.32 -0.80
N TYR A 276 -16.63 -20.22 -1.78
CA TYR A 276 -16.36 -21.65 -1.60
C TYR A 276 -14.87 -21.93 -1.40
N LEU A 277 -14.01 -21.27 -2.16
CA LEU A 277 -12.57 -21.39 -2.02
C LEU A 277 -12.11 -21.05 -0.59
N LEU A 278 -12.61 -19.95 -0.02
CA LEU A 278 -12.30 -19.55 1.35
C LEU A 278 -12.74 -20.60 2.37
N LYS A 279 -13.93 -21.20 2.18
CA LYS A 279 -14.41 -22.29 3.05
C LYS A 279 -13.47 -23.51 2.99
N LEU A 280 -12.96 -23.85 1.81
CA LEU A 280 -11.97 -24.94 1.65
C LEU A 280 -10.64 -24.61 2.34
N VAL A 281 -10.16 -23.37 2.23
CA VAL A 281 -8.95 -22.91 2.94
C VAL A 281 -9.15 -23.03 4.46
N LEU A 282 -10.25 -22.49 5.00
CA LEU A 282 -10.54 -22.57 6.43
C LEU A 282 -10.60 -24.03 6.89
N ASN A 283 -11.30 -24.90 6.15
CA ASN A 283 -11.38 -26.32 6.45
C ASN A 283 -9.98 -26.98 6.46
N ARG A 284 -9.14 -26.67 5.46
CA ARG A 284 -7.77 -27.21 5.37
C ARG A 284 -6.89 -26.80 6.55
N LEU A 285 -7.14 -25.61 7.11
CA LEU A 285 -6.49 -25.09 8.31
C LEU A 285 -7.11 -25.59 9.63
N GLY A 286 -8.14 -26.43 9.59
CA GLY A 286 -8.87 -26.87 10.79
C GLY A 286 -9.81 -25.81 11.38
N LEU A 287 -10.07 -24.73 10.65
CA LEU A 287 -10.94 -23.65 11.05
C LEU A 287 -12.34 -23.81 10.47
N ASN A 288 -13.30 -23.12 11.09
CA ASN A 288 -14.64 -22.90 10.55
C ASN A 288 -14.95 -21.39 10.52
N PRO A 289 -15.97 -20.93 9.79
CA PRO A 289 -16.28 -19.50 9.66
C PRO A 289 -16.59 -18.75 10.97
N ASN A 290 -16.90 -19.46 12.06
CA ASN A 290 -17.16 -18.88 13.38
C ASN A 290 -16.04 -19.18 14.39
N HIS A 291 -14.90 -19.72 13.94
CA HIS A 291 -13.82 -20.18 14.81
C HIS A 291 -13.22 -19.01 15.63
N PRO A 292 -12.95 -19.18 16.94
CA PRO A 292 -12.42 -18.11 17.78
C PRO A 292 -11.06 -17.58 17.30
N GLN A 293 -10.21 -18.47 16.76
CA GLN A 293 -8.91 -18.14 16.16
C GLN A 293 -8.99 -17.47 14.78
N LEU A 294 -10.18 -17.30 14.18
CA LEU A 294 -10.33 -16.63 12.88
C LEU A 294 -10.65 -15.14 13.06
N ARG A 295 -9.91 -14.28 12.36
CA ARG A 295 -10.24 -12.86 12.20
C ARG A 295 -10.33 -12.49 10.73
N ILE A 296 -11.52 -12.07 10.32
CA ILE A 296 -11.77 -11.63 8.94
C ILE A 296 -11.73 -10.11 8.91
N LEU A 297 -10.84 -9.56 8.09
CA LEU A 297 -10.75 -8.13 7.82
C LEU A 297 -10.97 -7.90 6.33
N ALA A 298 -11.76 -6.90 5.96
CA ALA A 298 -11.95 -6.59 4.56
C ALA A 298 -12.01 -5.09 4.28
N SER A 299 -11.73 -4.72 3.04
CA SER A 299 -11.97 -3.38 2.52
C SER A 299 -13.04 -3.45 1.42
N SER A 300 -13.88 -2.42 1.32
CA SER A 300 -14.88 -2.31 0.27
C SER A 300 -15.18 -0.83 -0.01
N ALA A 301 -15.63 -0.50 -1.22
CA ALA A 301 -16.06 0.86 -1.57
C ALA A 301 -17.59 1.03 -1.57
N SER A 302 -18.36 -0.06 -1.43
CA SER A 302 -19.79 -0.07 -1.80
C SER A 302 -20.69 -0.83 -0.83
N LEU A 303 -20.20 -1.12 0.39
CA LEU A 303 -21.04 -1.69 1.45
C LEU A 303 -21.53 -0.59 2.37
N GLU A 304 -22.79 -0.69 2.80
CA GLU A 304 -23.45 0.30 3.67
C GLU A 304 -23.66 -0.29 5.07
N ALA A 305 -23.42 0.52 6.12
CA ALA A 305 -23.48 0.03 7.50
C ALA A 305 -24.86 0.16 8.17
N LYS A 306 -25.76 0.97 7.60
CA LYS A 306 -27.06 1.30 8.20
C LYS A 306 -28.02 0.12 8.10
N GLU A 307 -28.15 -0.66 9.17
CA GLU A 307 -28.96 -1.89 9.18
C GLU A 307 -30.46 -1.66 8.90
N GLU A 308 -30.94 -0.44 9.12
CA GLU A 308 -32.31 -0.04 8.84
C GLU A 308 -32.61 0.12 7.34
N THR A 309 -31.60 0.40 6.50
CA THR A 309 -31.79 0.59 5.05
C THR A 309 -31.84 -0.75 4.32
N LYS A 310 -32.41 -0.76 3.11
CA LYS A 310 -32.44 -1.96 2.26
C LYS A 310 -31.01 -2.38 1.90
N GLU A 311 -30.18 -1.40 1.53
CA GLU A 311 -28.78 -1.56 1.13
C GLU A 311 -27.90 -2.10 2.26
N GLY A 312 -28.15 -1.67 3.50
CA GLY A 312 -27.43 -2.20 4.66
C GLY A 312 -27.82 -3.64 4.99
N LYS A 313 -29.10 -4.00 4.84
CA LYS A 313 -29.55 -5.40 4.97
C LYS A 313 -28.94 -6.30 3.90
N GLU A 314 -28.91 -5.84 2.65
CA GLU A 314 -28.26 -6.54 1.53
C GLU A 314 -26.75 -6.69 1.76
N SER A 315 -26.09 -5.63 2.26
CA SER A 315 -24.66 -5.66 2.62
C SER A 315 -24.39 -6.73 3.69
N LYS A 316 -25.20 -6.79 4.76
CA LYS A 316 -25.06 -7.79 5.82
C LYS A 316 -25.30 -9.21 5.31
N GLN A 317 -26.32 -9.39 4.47
CA GLN A 317 -26.64 -10.69 3.87
C GLN A 317 -25.49 -11.17 2.96
N PHE A 318 -24.96 -10.29 2.11
CA PHE A 318 -23.81 -10.59 1.28
C PHE A 318 -22.61 -11.07 2.10
N LEU A 319 -22.28 -10.40 3.21
CA LEU A 319 -21.17 -10.80 4.08
C LEU A 319 -21.39 -12.15 4.74
N LYS A 320 -22.61 -12.40 5.20
CA LYS A 320 -23.00 -13.69 5.75
C LYS A 320 -22.82 -14.81 4.73
N ASP A 321 -23.31 -14.62 3.50
CA ASP A 321 -23.26 -15.63 2.44
C ASP A 321 -21.83 -15.87 1.94
N PHE A 322 -21.09 -14.78 1.71
CA PHE A 322 -19.73 -14.81 1.19
C PHE A 322 -18.77 -15.50 2.16
N PHE A 323 -18.82 -15.17 3.44
CA PHE A 323 -17.93 -15.77 4.44
C PHE A 323 -18.52 -17.03 5.10
N GLY A 324 -19.81 -17.30 4.92
CA GLY A 324 -20.51 -18.42 5.55
C GLY A 324 -20.54 -18.34 7.08
N THR A 325 -20.59 -17.13 7.64
CA THR A 325 -20.48 -16.88 9.08
C THR A 325 -21.75 -16.24 9.64
N GLU A 326 -22.15 -16.66 10.84
CA GLU A 326 -23.25 -16.03 11.59
C GLU A 326 -22.73 -14.91 12.49
N LYS A 327 -21.42 -14.84 12.69
CA LYS A 327 -20.77 -13.79 13.47
C LYS A 327 -20.94 -12.44 12.75
N PRO A 328 -21.55 -11.44 13.39
CA PRO A 328 -21.78 -10.15 12.75
C PRO A 328 -20.46 -9.42 12.47
N PHE A 329 -20.36 -8.83 11.29
CA PHE A 329 -19.26 -7.93 10.95
C PHE A 329 -19.49 -6.54 11.54
N LYS A 330 -18.40 -5.90 11.95
CA LYS A 330 -18.39 -4.47 12.26
C LYS A 330 -17.99 -3.70 11.00
N ILE A 331 -18.97 -3.04 10.39
CA ILE A 331 -18.76 -2.16 9.24
C ILE A 331 -18.34 -0.78 9.76
N ILE A 332 -17.19 -0.31 9.29
CA ILE A 332 -16.54 0.94 9.72
C ILE A 332 -16.60 1.90 8.54
N GLU A 333 -17.50 2.86 8.63
CA GLU A 333 -17.71 3.84 7.56
C GLU A 333 -16.65 4.94 7.59
N GLY A 334 -16.20 5.32 6.40
CA GLY A 334 -15.50 6.58 6.21
C GLY A 334 -16.50 7.72 6.33
N LYS A 335 -16.23 8.69 7.20
CA LYS A 335 -17.03 9.91 7.29
C LYS A 335 -16.30 11.03 6.56
N ASN A 336 -16.94 11.58 5.53
CA ASN A 336 -16.44 12.79 4.91
C ASN A 336 -16.69 13.98 5.84
N ASN A 337 -15.68 14.84 5.98
CA ASN A 337 -15.88 16.11 6.67
C ASN A 337 -16.89 16.94 5.88
N LYS A 338 -17.90 17.48 6.58
CA LYS A 338 -18.84 18.42 5.96
C LYS A 338 -18.06 19.64 5.48
N ILE A 339 -18.39 20.13 4.29
CA ILE A 339 -17.74 21.28 3.68
C ILE A 339 -18.83 22.30 3.45
N THR A 340 -18.61 23.50 3.97
CA THR A 340 -19.50 24.63 3.72
C THR A 340 -19.48 24.93 2.23
N ALA A 341 -20.65 25.11 1.62
CA ALA A 341 -20.71 25.48 0.21
C ALA A 341 -20.06 26.85 0.00
N PHE A 342 -19.28 27.00 -1.08
CA PHE A 342 -18.81 28.33 -1.48
C PHE A 342 -20.02 29.18 -1.90
N PRO A 343 -20.15 30.44 -1.44
CA PRO A 343 -21.29 31.29 -1.78
C PRO A 343 -21.42 31.49 -3.30
N GLU A 344 -22.65 31.44 -3.83
CA GLU A 344 -22.90 31.64 -5.28
C GLU A 344 -22.37 32.99 -5.79
N ASN A 345 -22.47 34.03 -4.96
CA ASN A 345 -21.97 35.38 -5.23
C ASN A 345 -20.54 35.60 -4.72
N GLY A 346 -19.83 34.53 -4.35
CA GLY A 346 -18.46 34.61 -3.86
C GLY A 346 -17.51 35.08 -4.96
N ARG A 347 -16.68 36.09 -4.67
CA ARG A 347 -15.70 36.63 -5.62
C ARG A 347 -14.75 35.52 -6.08
N LYS A 348 -14.57 35.30 -7.39
CA LYS A 348 -13.61 34.31 -7.93
C LYS A 348 -12.16 34.72 -7.68
N LEU A 349 -11.22 33.78 -7.81
CA LEU A 349 -9.79 34.03 -7.64
C LEU A 349 -9.24 34.84 -8.83
N PRO A 350 -8.41 35.87 -8.60
CA PRO A 350 -7.75 36.57 -9.68
C PRO A 350 -6.73 35.65 -10.38
N VAL A 351 -6.64 35.74 -11.71
CA VAL A 351 -5.78 34.87 -12.53
C VAL A 351 -4.30 35.24 -12.38
N ASN A 352 -3.97 36.52 -12.51
CA ASN A 352 -2.57 37.00 -12.59
C ASN A 352 -1.69 36.61 -11.38
N PRO A 353 -2.13 36.75 -10.11
CA PRO A 353 -1.24 36.45 -8.98
C PRO A 353 -0.76 35.01 -8.95
N PHE A 354 -1.64 34.06 -9.29
CA PHE A 354 -1.26 32.65 -9.36
C PHE A 354 -0.50 32.32 -10.65
N LYS A 355 -0.83 32.96 -11.77
CA LYS A 355 -0.07 32.82 -13.01
C LYS A 355 1.42 33.16 -12.82
N GLU A 356 1.72 34.26 -12.15
CA GLU A 356 3.11 34.68 -11.91
C GLU A 356 3.88 33.66 -11.03
N ILE A 357 3.21 33.04 -10.04
CA ILE A 357 3.80 31.94 -9.25
C ILE A 357 4.22 30.78 -10.18
N ALA A 358 3.33 30.32 -11.07
CA ALA A 358 3.64 29.20 -11.95
C ALA A 358 4.79 29.50 -12.92
N LYS A 359 4.79 30.72 -13.48
CA LYS A 359 5.83 31.19 -14.39
C LYS A 359 7.17 31.23 -13.66
N LYS A 360 7.23 31.91 -12.52
CA LYS A 360 8.47 32.06 -11.74
C LYS A 360 9.00 30.72 -11.23
N PHE A 361 8.12 29.83 -10.75
CA PHE A 361 8.50 28.48 -10.32
C PHE A 361 9.12 27.67 -11.47
N SER A 362 8.58 27.80 -12.68
CA SER A 362 9.12 27.14 -13.88
C SER A 362 10.48 27.72 -14.28
N GLU A 363 10.65 29.04 -14.22
CA GLU A 363 11.93 29.73 -14.51
C GLU A 363 13.05 29.28 -13.57
N VAL A 364 12.75 29.11 -12.27
CA VAL A 364 13.72 28.68 -11.25
C VAL A 364 13.84 27.15 -11.15
N LYS A 365 13.22 26.42 -12.07
CA LYS A 365 13.24 24.95 -12.14
C LYS A 365 12.78 24.28 -10.83
N GLY A 366 11.81 24.88 -10.16
CA GLY A 366 11.24 24.39 -8.91
C GLY A 366 12.06 24.68 -7.65
N ASN A 367 13.12 25.48 -7.74
CA ASN A 367 13.87 25.92 -6.55
C ASN A 367 13.06 26.95 -5.73
N ILE A 368 12.42 26.49 -4.65
CA ILE A 368 11.61 27.35 -3.77
C ILE A 368 12.44 28.32 -2.92
N ALA A 369 13.74 28.05 -2.76
CA ALA A 369 14.67 28.92 -2.04
C ALA A 369 15.21 30.08 -2.90
N ASP A 370 14.82 30.17 -4.17
CA ASP A 370 15.20 31.29 -5.03
C ASP A 370 14.56 32.61 -4.56
N GLU A 371 15.37 33.65 -4.38
CA GLU A 371 14.92 34.96 -3.90
C GLU A 371 13.83 35.59 -4.77
N ASN A 372 13.86 35.38 -6.09
CA ASN A 372 12.83 35.92 -6.98
C ASN A 372 11.51 35.17 -6.84
N PHE A 373 11.55 33.86 -6.58
CA PHE A 373 10.35 33.07 -6.30
C PHE A 373 9.72 33.50 -4.96
N ILE A 374 10.54 33.68 -3.92
CA ILE A 374 10.11 34.17 -2.61
C ILE A 374 9.47 35.57 -2.74
N SER A 375 10.12 36.48 -3.45
CA SER A 375 9.60 37.84 -3.71
C SER A 375 8.28 37.82 -4.49
N THR A 376 8.15 36.92 -5.47
CA THR A 376 6.90 36.73 -6.22
C THR A 376 5.77 36.22 -5.32
N CYS A 377 6.05 35.28 -4.41
CA CYS A 377 5.07 34.80 -3.43
C CYS A 377 4.61 35.91 -2.49
N GLU A 378 5.52 36.77 -2.03
CA GLU A 378 5.21 37.91 -1.17
C GLU A 378 4.38 38.99 -1.89
N ALA A 379 4.72 39.30 -3.14
CA ALA A 379 3.92 40.20 -3.97
C ALA A 379 2.50 39.66 -4.19
N THR A 380 2.37 38.37 -4.51
CA THR A 380 1.07 37.69 -4.65
C THR A 380 0.29 37.70 -3.34
N ALA A 381 0.93 37.46 -2.20
CA ALA A 381 0.30 37.53 -0.88
C ALA A 381 -0.32 38.92 -0.63
N THR A 382 0.45 39.98 -0.90
CA THR A 382 0.03 41.37 -0.70
C THR A 382 -1.15 41.73 -1.62
N GLN A 383 -1.09 41.29 -2.88
CA GLN A 383 -2.17 41.51 -3.83
C GLN A 383 -3.47 40.78 -3.43
N LEU A 384 -3.37 39.52 -3.02
CA LEU A 384 -4.52 38.74 -2.54
C LEU A 384 -5.09 39.33 -1.25
N ALA A 385 -4.24 39.68 -0.28
CA ALA A 385 -4.66 40.29 0.98
C ALA A 385 -5.45 41.60 0.74
N THR A 386 -4.96 42.44 -0.17
CA THR A 386 -5.65 43.68 -0.57
C THR A 386 -7.00 43.38 -1.26
N THR A 387 -7.01 42.42 -2.18
CA THR A 387 -8.18 42.07 -2.99
C THR A 387 -9.32 41.49 -2.17
N PHE A 388 -8.99 40.71 -1.13
CA PHE A 388 -9.94 39.99 -0.28
C PHE A 388 -10.08 40.62 1.13
N ASN A 389 -9.42 41.75 1.38
CA ASN A 389 -9.39 42.44 2.68
C ASN A 389 -9.00 41.51 3.85
N LEU A 390 -7.83 40.89 3.73
CA LEU A 390 -7.32 39.90 4.67
C LEU A 390 -6.09 40.42 5.42
N SER A 391 -5.90 39.93 6.65
CA SER A 391 -4.63 40.04 7.35
C SER A 391 -3.58 39.13 6.73
N GLN A 392 -2.33 39.57 6.76
CA GLN A 392 -1.15 38.82 6.32
C GLN A 392 -0.11 38.81 7.44
N ASP A 393 0.57 37.68 7.61
CA ASP A 393 1.59 37.47 8.65
C ASP A 393 2.80 36.73 8.05
N GLY A 394 4.00 36.99 8.57
CA GLY A 394 5.26 36.45 8.05
C GLY A 394 5.78 37.15 6.77
N ASP A 395 6.78 36.54 6.15
CA ASP A 395 7.51 37.02 4.97
C ASP A 395 7.51 35.97 3.83
N GLY A 396 7.83 36.41 2.60
CA GLY A 396 8.06 35.48 1.49
C GLY A 396 6.91 34.49 1.24
N ILE A 397 7.25 33.19 1.25
CA ILE A 397 6.29 32.10 1.09
C ILE A 397 5.37 31.99 2.32
N SER A 398 5.88 32.16 3.53
CA SER A 398 5.08 32.14 4.77
C SER A 398 3.95 33.17 4.73
N LYS A 399 4.22 34.35 4.16
CA LYS A 399 3.23 35.40 3.93
C LYS A 399 2.11 34.95 3.00
N LEU A 400 2.45 34.31 1.88
CA LEU A 400 1.46 33.73 0.96
C LEU A 400 0.63 32.65 1.67
N LEU A 401 1.28 31.76 2.42
CA LEU A 401 0.63 30.69 3.18
C LEU A 401 -0.36 31.24 4.20
N SER A 402 -0.02 32.32 4.90
CA SER A 402 -0.92 32.99 5.85
C SER A 402 -2.22 33.47 5.19
N VAL A 403 -2.13 33.96 3.95
CA VAL A 403 -3.28 34.46 3.18
C VAL A 403 -4.12 33.31 2.65
N ILE A 404 -3.51 32.30 2.01
CA ILE A 404 -4.26 31.20 1.39
C ILE A 404 -4.92 30.25 2.40
N THR A 405 -4.42 30.24 3.64
CA THR A 405 -5.00 29.46 4.76
C THR A 405 -5.96 30.27 5.62
N ASN A 406 -6.09 31.58 5.39
CA ASN A 406 -7.01 32.44 6.12
C ASN A 406 -8.46 31.94 5.94
N PRO A 407 -9.23 31.71 7.02
CA PRO A 407 -10.61 31.24 6.92
C PRO A 407 -11.51 32.12 6.04
N ASN A 408 -11.28 33.44 6.04
CA ASN A 408 -12.05 34.41 5.24
C ASN A 408 -11.69 34.37 3.75
N PHE A 409 -10.55 33.78 3.37
CA PHE A 409 -10.21 33.54 1.96
C PHE A 409 -11.03 32.39 1.36
N GLN A 410 -11.56 31.50 2.22
CA GLN A 410 -12.42 30.37 1.85
C GLN A 410 -11.82 29.43 0.79
N LEU A 411 -10.49 29.27 0.79
CA LEU A 411 -9.83 28.46 -0.23
C LEU A 411 -10.31 27.00 -0.20
N LYS A 412 -10.50 26.42 0.98
CA LYS A 412 -11.06 25.07 1.10
C LYS A 412 -12.39 24.96 0.34
N GLU A 413 -13.33 25.86 0.62
CA GLU A 413 -14.65 25.87 -0.01
C GLU A 413 -14.58 26.04 -1.54
N ARG A 414 -13.70 26.93 -2.02
CA ARG A 414 -13.44 27.14 -3.46
C ARG A 414 -12.91 25.87 -4.13
N LEU A 415 -11.95 25.20 -3.49
CA LEU A 415 -11.35 23.98 -4.04
C LEU A 415 -12.37 22.82 -4.13
N PHE A 416 -13.41 22.82 -3.29
CA PHE A 416 -14.47 21.81 -3.32
C PHE A 416 -15.68 22.19 -4.18
N SER A 417 -15.90 23.47 -4.48
CA SER A 417 -17.07 23.92 -5.25
C SER A 417 -17.23 23.25 -6.63
N PRO A 418 -16.17 22.94 -7.41
CA PRO A 418 -16.34 22.20 -8.66
C PRO A 418 -16.64 20.70 -8.44
N CYS A 419 -16.21 20.12 -7.32
CA CYS A 419 -16.22 18.68 -7.04
C CYS A 419 -17.50 18.18 -6.35
N GLN A 420 -18.67 18.59 -6.84
CA GLN A 420 -19.95 18.14 -6.28
C GLN A 420 -20.04 16.60 -6.25
N ASP A 421 -20.55 16.06 -5.14
CA ASP A 421 -20.65 14.62 -4.86
C ASP A 421 -19.32 13.84 -4.87
N TYR A 422 -18.18 14.52 -4.65
CA TYR A 422 -16.85 13.90 -4.59
C TYR A 422 -16.44 13.17 -5.90
N LYS A 423 -17.01 13.60 -7.04
CA LYS A 423 -16.66 13.06 -8.36
C LYS A 423 -15.41 13.74 -8.92
N ALA A 424 -14.70 13.02 -9.79
CA ALA A 424 -13.61 13.60 -10.56
C ALA A 424 -14.14 14.67 -11.53
N VAL A 425 -13.39 15.76 -11.68
CA VAL A 425 -13.75 16.90 -12.53
C VAL A 425 -12.56 17.21 -13.45
N CYS A 426 -12.84 17.59 -14.70
CA CYS A 426 -11.79 18.05 -15.61
C CYS A 426 -11.13 19.33 -15.09
N SER A 427 -9.81 19.39 -15.17
CA SER A 427 -9.04 20.54 -14.67
C SER A 427 -9.42 21.85 -15.39
N ILE A 428 -9.55 21.78 -16.72
CA ILE A 428 -9.82 22.90 -17.64
C ILE A 428 -10.68 22.36 -18.79
N GLN A 429 -11.50 23.21 -19.39
CA GLN A 429 -12.28 22.87 -20.58
C GLN A 429 -11.40 22.68 -21.83
N ALA A 430 -11.36 21.45 -22.36
CA ALA A 430 -10.69 21.14 -23.61
C ALA A 430 -11.62 21.31 -24.82
N ASN A 431 -11.04 21.28 -26.02
CA ASN A 431 -11.82 21.34 -27.26
C ASN A 431 -12.67 20.08 -27.40
N GLY A 432 -13.97 20.27 -27.65
CA GLY A 432 -14.93 19.17 -27.78
C GLY A 432 -15.60 18.76 -26.47
N ASP A 433 -15.25 19.37 -25.34
CA ASP A 433 -15.99 19.17 -24.09
C ASP A 433 -17.27 20.03 -24.03
N ASP A 434 -18.23 19.63 -23.20
CA ASP A 434 -19.54 20.30 -23.07
C ASP A 434 -19.39 21.77 -22.61
N LEU A 435 -19.98 22.71 -23.35
CA LEU A 435 -19.95 24.13 -23.01
C LEU A 435 -20.61 24.43 -21.65
N ASN A 436 -21.56 23.60 -21.22
CA ASN A 436 -22.24 23.73 -19.93
C ASN A 436 -21.62 22.85 -18.83
N GLY A 437 -20.51 22.18 -19.12
CA GLY A 437 -19.78 21.37 -18.15
C GLY A 437 -19.22 22.21 -17.01
N LYS A 438 -19.04 21.57 -15.84
CA LYS A 438 -18.29 22.17 -14.73
C LYS A 438 -16.82 21.79 -14.85
N TYR A 439 -15.96 22.79 -14.96
CA TYR A 439 -14.52 22.65 -15.05
C TYR A 439 -13.85 23.31 -13.86
N PHE A 440 -12.76 22.72 -13.36
CA PHE A 440 -12.17 23.11 -12.09
C PHE A 440 -11.69 24.56 -12.10
N ALA A 441 -10.83 24.94 -13.07
CA ALA A 441 -10.25 26.28 -13.12
C ALA A 441 -11.30 27.37 -13.40
N GLU A 442 -12.18 27.13 -14.36
CA GLU A 442 -13.25 28.05 -14.77
C GLU A 442 -14.26 28.31 -13.64
N THR A 443 -14.44 27.33 -12.73
CA THR A 443 -15.31 27.49 -11.55
C THR A 443 -14.67 28.45 -10.53
N ILE A 444 -13.36 28.32 -10.29
CA ILE A 444 -12.71 29.00 -9.16
C ILE A 444 -12.02 30.32 -9.52
N PHE A 445 -11.61 30.52 -10.78
CA PHE A 445 -10.89 31.71 -11.25
C PHE A 445 -11.79 32.68 -12.04
N GLU A 446 -11.44 33.96 -11.98
CA GLU A 446 -12.01 35.00 -12.84
C GLU A 446 -11.88 34.63 -14.32
N ASN A 447 -12.83 35.08 -15.14
CA ASN A 447 -12.84 34.77 -16.57
C ASN A 447 -11.62 35.43 -17.24
N THR A 448 -10.97 34.69 -18.13
CA THR A 448 -9.87 35.18 -18.97
C THR A 448 -10.12 34.82 -20.43
N THR A 449 -9.66 35.67 -21.34
CA THR A 449 -9.71 35.42 -22.79
C THR A 449 -8.63 34.45 -23.25
N ASN A 450 -7.57 34.26 -22.45
CA ASN A 450 -6.47 33.34 -22.74
C ASN A 450 -6.54 32.10 -21.85
N LYS A 451 -6.76 30.92 -22.46
CA LYS A 451 -6.78 29.64 -21.76
C LYS A 451 -5.44 29.30 -21.10
N GLU A 452 -4.32 29.70 -21.69
CA GLU A 452 -2.98 29.45 -21.13
C GLU A 452 -2.78 30.22 -19.81
N ASP A 453 -3.36 31.42 -19.69
CA ASP A 453 -3.32 32.18 -18.43
C ASP A 453 -4.10 31.44 -17.33
N LEU A 454 -5.24 30.84 -17.67
CA LEU A 454 -6.04 30.04 -16.74
C LEU A 454 -5.32 28.78 -16.31
N GLU A 455 -4.63 28.10 -17.24
CA GLU A 455 -3.81 26.94 -16.95
C GLU A 455 -2.66 27.28 -16.01
N ASN A 456 -1.93 28.35 -16.30
CA ASN A 456 -0.85 28.81 -15.43
C ASN A 456 -1.36 29.28 -14.07
N ALA A 457 -2.53 29.90 -13.98
CA ALA A 457 -3.14 30.24 -12.70
C ALA A 457 -3.51 29.00 -11.88
N LEU A 458 -4.10 27.96 -12.50
CA LEU A 458 -4.35 26.69 -11.83
C LEU A 458 -3.04 26.05 -11.36
N ARG A 459 -2.01 26.00 -12.22
CA ARG A 459 -0.67 25.50 -11.84
C ARG A 459 -0.11 26.25 -10.64
N GLY A 460 -0.21 27.58 -10.62
CA GLY A 460 0.30 28.42 -9.54
C GLY A 460 -0.43 28.24 -8.23
N LEU A 461 -1.75 28.05 -8.27
CA LEU A 461 -2.54 27.70 -7.08
C LEU A 461 -2.13 26.34 -6.52
N LEU A 462 -1.90 25.36 -7.39
CA LEU A 462 -1.44 24.04 -6.98
C LEU A 462 -0.03 24.07 -6.38
N ILE A 463 0.87 24.87 -6.95
CA ILE A 463 2.22 25.12 -6.40
C ILE A 463 2.11 25.78 -5.03
N ALA A 464 1.33 26.86 -4.90
CA ALA A 464 1.12 27.56 -3.63
C ALA A 464 0.56 26.62 -2.55
N ARG A 465 -0.39 25.76 -2.92
CA ARG A 465 -0.95 24.75 -2.00
C ARG A 465 0.07 23.65 -1.68
N ALA A 466 0.93 23.25 -2.63
CA ALA A 466 1.96 22.23 -2.42
C ALA A 466 3.04 22.69 -1.43
N MET A 467 3.30 24.00 -1.31
CA MET A 467 4.20 24.53 -0.28
C MET A 467 3.80 24.12 1.14
N LEU A 468 2.49 23.91 1.42
CA LEU A 468 2.04 23.40 2.72
C LEU A 468 2.48 21.96 3.01
N ASP A 469 2.96 21.20 2.02
CA ASP A 469 3.50 19.86 2.24
C ASP A 469 5.02 19.87 2.47
N GLU A 470 5.70 21.02 2.33
CA GLU A 470 7.14 21.13 2.55
C GLU A 470 7.49 21.14 4.05
N PRO A 471 8.56 20.43 4.48
CA PRO A 471 8.94 20.33 5.89
C PRO A 471 9.18 21.67 6.59
N GLU A 472 9.71 22.67 5.86
CA GLU A 472 10.02 24.00 6.38
C GLU A 472 8.78 24.79 6.82
N PHE A 473 7.60 24.51 6.25
CA PHE A 473 6.34 25.18 6.58
C PHE A 473 5.45 24.39 7.53
N LYS A 474 5.94 23.28 8.10
CA LYS A 474 5.19 22.42 9.00
C LYS A 474 4.59 23.18 10.20
N ILE A 475 5.32 24.16 10.74
CA ILE A 475 4.85 24.99 11.86
C ILE A 475 3.57 25.76 11.51
N ILE A 476 3.44 26.23 10.26
CA ILE A 476 2.24 26.92 9.78
C ILE A 476 1.09 25.91 9.66
N VAL A 477 1.37 24.76 9.08
CA VAL A 477 0.39 23.68 8.85
C VAL A 477 -0.19 23.14 10.15
N ASP A 478 0.66 22.95 11.17
CA ASP A 478 0.26 22.44 12.48
C ASP A 478 -0.65 23.42 13.24
N LYS A 479 -0.64 24.71 12.91
CA LYS A 479 -1.58 25.72 13.45
C LYS A 479 -2.95 25.69 12.78
N ILE A 480 -3.09 25.07 11.61
CA ILE A 480 -4.36 24.99 10.87
C ILE A 480 -5.24 23.92 11.52
N LEU A 481 -6.43 24.32 11.97
CA LEU A 481 -7.44 23.39 12.47
C LEU A 481 -7.73 22.29 11.44
N ASP A 482 -7.95 21.06 11.89
CA ASP A 482 -8.15 19.90 11.00
C ASP A 482 -9.31 20.08 10.01
N ASP A 483 -10.37 20.79 10.42
CA ASP A 483 -11.52 21.13 9.59
C ASP A 483 -11.25 22.27 8.60
N ARG A 484 -10.10 22.96 8.69
CA ARG A 484 -9.64 24.00 7.76
C ARG A 484 -8.49 23.58 6.85
N LYS A 485 -7.88 22.41 7.10
CA LYS A 485 -6.81 21.88 6.24
C LYS A 485 -7.25 21.79 4.78
N LEU A 486 -6.38 22.25 3.88
CA LEU A 486 -6.64 22.27 2.45
C LEU A 486 -6.50 20.86 1.85
N PRO A 487 -7.40 20.45 0.93
CA PRO A 487 -7.36 19.12 0.32
C PRO A 487 -6.08 18.92 -0.50
N ARG A 488 -5.60 17.67 -0.56
CA ARG A 488 -4.58 17.22 -1.52
C ARG A 488 -5.27 16.85 -2.84
N PHE A 489 -4.58 17.13 -3.95
CA PHE A 489 -5.08 16.80 -5.29
C PHE A 489 -4.43 15.53 -5.80
N ARG A 490 -5.21 14.72 -6.53
CA ARG A 490 -4.72 13.61 -7.33
C ARG A 490 -5.11 13.87 -8.78
N PHE A 491 -4.11 13.95 -9.65
CA PHE A 491 -4.33 14.11 -11.08
C PHE A 491 -4.43 12.75 -11.74
N HIS A 492 -5.41 12.63 -12.63
CA HIS A 492 -5.59 11.47 -13.48
C HIS A 492 -5.42 11.91 -14.93
N TYR A 493 -4.42 11.36 -15.61
CA TYR A 493 -4.25 11.55 -17.04
C TYR A 493 -4.99 10.44 -17.78
N PHE A 494 -6.05 10.82 -18.49
CA PHE A 494 -6.78 9.91 -19.36
C PHE A 494 -6.34 10.15 -20.80
N PHE A 495 -5.77 9.13 -21.43
CA PHE A 495 -5.53 9.15 -22.86
C PHE A 495 -6.86 8.86 -23.56
N ARG A 496 -7.50 9.89 -24.13
CA ARG A 496 -8.65 9.71 -25.03
C ARG A 496 -8.12 9.08 -26.34
N ASN A 497 -8.59 7.86 -26.65
CA ASN A 497 -8.43 7.13 -27.92
C ASN A 497 -7.16 7.44 -28.73
N ILE A 498 -6.16 6.57 -28.60
CA ILE A 498 -5.22 6.35 -29.71
C ILE A 498 -5.97 5.48 -30.71
N GLU A 499 -6.40 6.02 -31.85
CA GLU A 499 -6.90 5.16 -32.93
C GLU A 499 -5.80 4.15 -33.30
N GLY A 500 -6.07 2.86 -33.12
CA GLY A 500 -5.14 1.77 -33.47
C GLY A 500 -4.41 1.09 -32.30
N ILE A 501 -4.73 1.41 -31.04
CA ILE A 501 -4.45 0.60 -29.84
C ILE A 501 -5.78 0.25 -29.18
#